data_AF-E2NFJ6-F1
#
_entry.id   AF-E2NFJ6-F1
#
_cell.length_a   1.000
_cell.length_b   1.000
_cell.length_c   1.000
_cell.angle_alpha   90.00
_cell.angle_beta   90.00
_cell.angle_gamma   90.00
#
_symmetry.space_group_name_H-M   'P 1'
#
loop_
_entity.id
_entity.type
_entity.pdbx_description
1 polymer ?
#
loop_
_entity_poly.entity_id
_entity_poly.type
_entity_poly.pdbx_seq_one_letter_code
_entity_poly.pdbx_strand_id
1 'polypeptide(L)'
;MKLDARLSFRHDKDGNVFLAIHGIRQKPELERPFFGHEFSKEDKANLLETGNMGRIVNLKNYITGEMIPSFVSVDKVTNELVSMRASSIQIPDEIKDVKLSKEQQQALREGKGIFLENMISNRKNPFSATDANDYFFCLYTLDTGIYACFVTSVYLSCSYF
;
A
#
# COMPACT_ATOMS: atom_id res chain seq x y z
N MET A 1 19.83 -11.10 21.10
CA MET A 1 18.84 -10.22 20.47
C MET A 1 17.91 -11.10 19.65
N LYS A 2 16.60 -11.09 19.92
CA LYS A 2 15.61 -11.86 19.14
C LYS A 2 15.02 -10.90 18.09
N LEU A 3 15.00 -11.31 16.83
CA LEU A 3 14.43 -10.54 15.73
C LEU A 3 13.34 -11.40 15.10
N ASP A 4 12.11 -10.91 15.11
CA ASP A 4 11.01 -11.56 14.39
C ASP A 4 11.02 -11.06 12.93
N ALA A 5 10.67 -11.94 12.00
CA ALA A 5 10.66 -11.62 10.58
C ALA A 5 9.52 -12.35 9.87
N ARG A 6 8.97 -11.71 8.82
CA ARG A 6 8.09 -12.33 7.85
C ARG A 6 8.90 -12.73 6.63
N LEU A 7 8.75 -13.98 6.20
CA LEU A 7 9.39 -14.50 4.99
C LEU A 7 8.39 -14.47 3.83
N SER A 8 8.86 -14.09 2.64
CA SER A 8 8.09 -14.21 1.40
C SER A 8 8.94 -14.82 0.30
N PHE A 9 8.33 -15.67 -0.52
CA PHE A 9 8.93 -16.16 -1.75
C PHE A 9 8.39 -15.33 -2.91
N ARG A 10 9.28 -14.86 -3.77
CA ARG A 10 8.93 -14.00 -4.90
C ARG A 10 9.55 -14.55 -6.17
N HIS A 11 8.86 -14.34 -7.30
CA HIS A 11 9.42 -14.64 -8.61
C HIS A 11 10.12 -13.40 -9.16
N ASP A 12 11.29 -13.57 -9.77
CA ASP A 12 11.87 -12.55 -10.62
C ASP A 12 11.25 -12.56 -12.03
N LYS A 13 11.81 -11.75 -12.92
CA LYS A 13 11.35 -11.60 -14.31
C LYS A 13 11.49 -12.89 -15.12
N ASP A 14 12.42 -13.75 -14.74
CA ASP A 14 12.78 -14.99 -15.40
C ASP A 14 12.07 -16.20 -14.75
N GLY A 15 11.22 -15.95 -13.73
CA GLY A 15 10.48 -16.97 -13.01
C GLY A 15 11.28 -17.67 -11.90
N ASN A 16 12.47 -17.18 -11.55
CA ASN A 16 13.24 -17.75 -10.45
C ASN A 16 12.64 -17.34 -9.10
N VAL A 17 12.54 -18.29 -8.18
CA VAL A 17 12.06 -18.03 -6.81
C VAL A 17 13.21 -17.51 -5.95
N PHE A 18 13.02 -16.35 -5.31
CA PHE A 18 13.93 -15.81 -4.31
C PHE A 18 13.23 -15.57 -2.96
N LEU A 19 14.00 -15.71 -1.88
CA LEU A 19 13.55 -15.45 -0.51
C LEU A 19 13.72 -13.97 -0.18
N ALA A 20 12.62 -13.30 0.15
CA ALA A 20 12.60 -11.96 0.72
C ALA A 20 12.30 -12.04 2.23
N ILE A 21 13.14 -11.37 3.02
CA ILE A 21 13.06 -11.33 4.49
C ILE A 21 12.63 -9.93 4.91
N HIS A 22 11.50 -9.85 5.62
CA HIS A 22 10.92 -8.60 6.14
C HIS A 22 11.07 -8.57 7.66
N GLY A 23 11.95 -7.71 8.18
CA GLY A 23 12.14 -7.58 9.62
C GLY A 23 10.92 -6.91 10.28
N ILE A 24 10.36 -7.53 11.32
CA ILE A 24 9.25 -6.95 12.08
C ILE A 24 9.81 -5.92 13.06
N ARG A 25 9.29 -4.69 12.99
CA ARG A 25 9.70 -3.54 13.80
C ARG A 25 8.60 -3.13 14.76
N GLN A 26 8.97 -2.47 15.85
CA GLN A 26 8.00 -1.89 16.77
C GLN A 26 7.27 -0.66 16.18
N LYS A 27 7.95 0.08 15.30
CA LYS A 27 7.43 1.27 14.61
C LYS A 27 8.13 1.47 13.27
N PRO A 28 7.51 2.19 12.32
CA PRO A 28 8.17 2.54 11.07
C PRO A 28 9.36 3.46 11.29
N GLU A 29 10.40 3.28 10.48
CA GLU A 29 11.61 4.11 10.50
C GLU A 29 11.40 5.34 9.62
N LEU A 30 11.02 6.46 10.24
CA LEU A 30 10.67 7.71 9.55
C LEU A 30 11.73 8.81 9.69
N GLU A 31 12.79 8.58 10.48
CA GLU A 31 13.84 9.57 10.71
C GLU A 31 15.00 9.46 9.71
N ARG A 32 15.04 8.40 8.92
CA ARG A 32 16.03 8.20 7.86
C ARG A 32 15.40 8.45 6.50
N PRO A 33 16.17 8.95 5.52
CA PRO A 33 15.69 9.08 4.15
C PRO A 33 15.24 7.72 3.60
N PHE A 34 14.07 7.69 2.98
CA PHE A 34 13.55 6.51 2.31
C PHE A 34 13.71 6.70 0.80
N PHE A 35 14.63 5.96 0.19
CA PHE A 35 15.01 6.14 -1.22
C PHE A 35 15.30 7.60 -1.60
N GLY A 36 16.01 8.31 -0.72
CA GLY A 36 16.40 9.71 -0.92
C GLY A 36 15.30 10.73 -0.61
N HIS A 37 14.11 10.30 -0.21
CA HIS A 37 13.04 11.19 0.29
C HIS A 37 13.14 11.37 1.80
N GLU A 38 13.15 12.62 2.26
CA GLU A 38 13.02 12.96 3.68
C GLU A 38 11.57 13.26 4.01
N PHE A 39 11.04 12.60 5.04
CA PHE A 39 9.63 12.73 5.40
C PHE A 39 9.36 14.08 6.09
N SER A 40 8.38 14.81 5.54
CA SER A 40 7.83 16.00 6.17
C SER A 40 7.06 15.65 7.46
N LYS A 41 6.72 16.65 8.28
CA LYS A 41 5.86 16.44 9.45
C LYS A 41 4.50 15.85 9.08
N GLU A 42 3.93 16.30 7.96
CA GLU A 42 2.65 15.82 7.43
C GLU A 42 2.78 14.38 6.92
N ASP A 43 3.85 14.05 6.19
CA ASP A 43 4.10 12.68 5.73
C ASP A 43 4.15 11.71 6.91
N LYS A 44 4.90 12.08 7.97
CA LYS A 44 5.03 11.27 9.18
C LYS A 44 3.68 11.10 9.87
N ALA A 45 2.90 12.17 10.01
CA ALA A 45 1.57 12.11 10.61
C ALA A 45 0.66 11.15 9.84
N ASN A 46 0.57 11.31 8.51
CA ASN A 46 -0.27 10.47 7.66
C ASN A 46 0.15 9.00 7.70
N LEU A 47 1.45 8.71 7.60
CA LEU A 47 1.99 7.35 7.65
C LEU A 47 1.74 6.67 9.01
N LEU A 48 1.75 7.42 10.12
CA LEU A 48 1.49 6.88 11.45
C LEU A 48 -0.01 6.71 11.72
N GLU A 49 -0.85 7.63 11.25
CA GLU A 49 -2.29 7.64 11.50
C GLU A 49 -3.04 6.67 10.58
N THR A 50 -2.77 6.75 9.27
CA THR A 50 -3.52 6.00 8.25
C THR A 50 -2.75 4.78 7.74
N GLY A 51 -1.41 4.79 7.87
CA GLY A 51 -0.52 3.83 7.21
C GLY A 51 -0.14 4.24 5.79
N ASN A 52 -0.65 5.35 5.26
CA ASN A 52 -0.36 5.85 3.92
C ASN A 52 0.16 7.28 3.98
N MET A 53 1.05 7.66 3.06
CA MET A 53 1.59 9.02 3.04
C MET A 53 0.59 10.07 2.54
N GLY A 54 -0.42 9.66 1.77
CA GLY A 54 -1.49 10.55 1.28
C GLY A 54 -1.12 11.38 0.04
N ARG A 55 0.06 11.15 -0.56
CA ARG A 55 0.53 11.83 -1.77
C ARG A 55 1.61 11.02 -2.49
N ILE A 56 1.86 11.36 -3.75
CA ILE A 56 3.01 10.85 -4.52
C ILE A 56 4.28 11.66 -4.21
N VAL A 57 5.41 10.96 -4.14
CA VAL A 57 6.76 11.55 -4.10
C VAL A 57 7.67 10.90 -5.13
N ASN A 58 8.71 11.60 -5.54
CA ASN A 58 9.75 11.02 -6.37
C ASN A 58 10.78 10.30 -5.50
N LEU A 59 10.88 8.98 -5.66
CA LEU A 59 11.86 8.15 -4.98
C LEU A 59 13.04 7.84 -5.90
N LYS A 60 14.25 7.85 -5.35
CA LYS A 60 15.46 7.55 -6.10
C LYS A 60 15.67 6.05 -6.21
N ASN A 61 15.76 5.56 -7.44
CA ASN A 61 16.32 4.25 -7.71
C ASN A 61 17.84 4.33 -7.60
N TYR A 62 18.44 3.72 -6.58
CA TYR A 62 19.90 3.78 -6.40
C TYR A 62 20.69 2.97 -7.44
N ILE A 63 20.05 2.04 -8.16
CA ILE A 63 20.70 1.26 -9.23
C ILE A 63 20.77 2.11 -10.50
N THR A 64 19.66 2.72 -10.92
CA THR A 64 19.60 3.47 -12.19
C THR A 64 19.82 4.98 -12.04
N GLY A 65 19.72 5.52 -10.82
CA GLY A 65 19.76 6.96 -10.54
C GLY A 65 18.44 7.70 -10.85
N GLU A 66 17.45 7.01 -11.43
CA GLU A 66 16.16 7.59 -11.83
C GLU A 66 15.34 8.05 -10.62
N MET A 67 14.63 9.18 -10.77
CA MET A 67 13.61 9.63 -9.82
C MET A 67 12.24 9.14 -10.27
N ILE A 68 11.60 8.31 -9.47
CA ILE A 68 10.37 7.59 -9.84
C ILE A 68 9.21 8.08 -8.99
N PRO A 69 8.15 8.65 -9.59
CA PRO A 69 6.91 8.97 -8.88
C PRO A 69 6.35 7.71 -8.24
N SER A 70 6.19 7.72 -6.93
CA SER A 70 5.83 6.55 -6.14
C SER A 70 4.90 6.91 -4.98
N PHE A 71 4.03 5.97 -4.63
CA PHE A 71 3.30 5.94 -3.38
C PHE A 71 4.18 5.35 -2.28
N VAL A 72 3.97 5.79 -1.05
CA VAL A 72 4.66 5.28 0.15
C VAL A 72 3.64 4.94 1.22
N SER A 73 3.78 3.75 1.80
CA SER A 73 2.91 3.23 2.85
C SER A 73 3.72 2.49 3.91
N VAL A 74 3.09 2.21 5.05
CA VAL A 74 3.59 1.34 6.10
C VAL A 74 2.86 0.02 6.05
N ASP A 75 3.60 -1.07 5.95
CA ASP A 75 3.09 -2.40 6.22
C ASP A 75 2.69 -2.50 7.70
N LYS A 76 1.39 -2.58 8.03
CA LYS A 76 0.95 -2.56 9.43
C LYS A 76 1.21 -3.88 10.19
N VAL A 77 1.76 -4.91 9.54
CA VAL A 77 2.21 -6.14 10.21
C VAL A 77 3.69 -6.05 10.58
N THR A 78 4.54 -5.60 9.66
CA THR A 78 5.99 -5.55 9.87
C THR A 78 6.50 -4.17 10.31
N ASN A 79 5.67 -3.13 10.19
CA ASN A 79 6.04 -1.72 10.28
C ASN A 79 7.16 -1.31 9.30
N GLU A 80 7.30 -2.04 8.18
CA GLU A 80 8.22 -1.69 7.11
C GLU A 80 7.63 -0.61 6.19
N LEU A 81 8.47 0.33 5.76
CA LEU A 81 8.10 1.26 4.69
C LEU A 81 8.15 0.55 3.35
N VAL A 82 7.06 0.64 2.60
CA VAL A 82 6.93 0.08 1.25
C VAL A 82 6.66 1.19 0.25
N SER A 83 7.06 0.97 -0.99
CA SER A 83 6.74 1.87 -2.10
C SER A 83 6.21 1.12 -3.31
N MET A 84 5.42 1.83 -4.10
CA MET A 84 4.90 1.36 -5.37
C MET A 84 4.96 2.49 -6.40
N ARG A 85 5.38 2.17 -7.64
CA ARG A 85 5.46 3.16 -8.71
C ARG A 85 4.06 3.67 -9.04
N ALA A 86 3.92 4.97 -9.27
CA ALA A 86 2.65 5.55 -9.64
C ALA A 86 2.13 4.98 -10.97
N SER A 87 3.03 4.72 -11.92
CA SER A 87 2.71 4.17 -13.23
C SER A 87 2.22 2.71 -13.20
N SER A 88 2.39 1.99 -12.09
CA SER A 88 1.93 0.62 -11.99
C SER A 88 0.50 0.52 -11.48
N ILE A 89 -0.05 1.57 -10.86
CA ILE A 89 -1.42 1.51 -10.34
C ILE A 89 -2.43 1.67 -11.48
N GLN A 90 -3.39 0.73 -11.52
CA GLN A 90 -4.62 0.89 -12.26
C GLN A 90 -5.73 1.30 -11.29
N ILE A 91 -6.39 2.42 -11.57
CA ILE A 91 -7.53 2.89 -10.78
C ILE A 91 -8.80 2.31 -11.41
N PRO A 92 -9.47 1.31 -10.80
CA PRO A 92 -10.79 0.86 -11.22
C PRO A 92 -11.83 1.98 -11.27
N ASP A 93 -12.87 1.76 -12.07
CA ASP A 93 -14.06 2.62 -12.11
C ASP A 93 -15.00 2.39 -10.92
N GLU A 94 -14.84 1.29 -10.19
CA GLU A 94 -15.75 0.85 -9.13
C GLU A 94 -14.99 0.13 -8.00
N ILE A 95 -15.39 0.37 -6.75
CA ILE A 95 -14.90 -0.36 -5.57
C ILE A 95 -16.09 -0.88 -4.80
N LYS A 96 -16.15 -2.20 -4.56
CA LYS A 96 -17.20 -2.86 -3.75
C LYS A 96 -18.62 -2.40 -4.13
N ASP A 97 -18.93 -2.47 -5.42
CA ASP A 97 -20.21 -2.09 -6.04
C ASP A 97 -20.53 -0.57 -5.99
N VAL A 98 -19.54 0.27 -5.64
CA VAL A 98 -19.67 1.74 -5.63
C VAL A 98 -18.84 2.35 -6.75
N LYS A 99 -19.51 2.99 -7.72
CA LYS A 99 -18.86 3.69 -8.83
C LYS A 99 -18.13 4.93 -8.35
N LEU A 100 -16.88 5.09 -8.80
CA LEU A 100 -16.05 6.23 -8.47
C LEU A 100 -16.36 7.40 -9.40
N SER A 101 -16.47 8.60 -8.82
CA SER A 101 -16.50 9.84 -9.59
C SER A 101 -15.14 10.12 -10.23
N LYS A 102 -15.10 11.00 -11.25
CA LYS A 102 -13.83 11.40 -11.87
C LYS A 102 -12.89 12.07 -10.87
N GLU A 103 -13.45 12.86 -9.95
CA GLU A 103 -12.74 13.55 -8.88
C GLU A 103 -12.15 12.54 -7.88
N GLN A 104 -12.91 11.50 -7.51
CA GLN A 104 -12.41 10.43 -6.64
C GLN A 104 -11.30 9.63 -7.32
N GLN A 105 -11.47 9.24 -8.59
CA GLN A 105 -10.41 8.58 -9.34
C GLN A 105 -9.16 9.44 -9.41
N GLN A 106 -9.30 10.75 -9.64
CA GLN A 106 -8.17 11.67 -9.70
C GLN A 106 -7.47 11.82 -8.34
N ALA A 107 -8.23 11.92 -7.25
CA ALA A 107 -7.67 11.97 -5.90
C ALA A 107 -6.81 10.73 -5.60
N LEU A 108 -7.29 9.55 -5.98
CA LEU A 108 -6.55 8.29 -5.85
C LEU A 108 -5.28 8.27 -6.71
N ARG A 109 -5.34 8.77 -7.95
CA ARG A 109 -4.14 8.93 -8.82
C ARG A 109 -3.10 9.85 -8.20
N GLU A 110 -3.52 10.80 -7.36
CA GLU A 110 -2.62 11.70 -6.63
C GLU A 110 -2.14 11.12 -5.29
N GLY A 111 -2.67 9.97 -4.88
CA GLY A 111 -2.34 9.28 -3.63
C GLY A 111 -3.15 9.71 -2.43
N LYS A 112 -4.21 10.50 -2.64
CA LYS A 112 -5.08 11.01 -1.60
C LYS A 112 -6.13 9.97 -1.23
N GLY A 113 -6.51 9.94 0.04
CA GLY A 113 -7.64 9.15 0.49
C GLY A 113 -8.94 9.66 -0.12
N ILE A 114 -9.88 8.75 -0.36
CA ILE A 114 -11.26 9.09 -0.69
C ILE A 114 -12.19 8.49 0.34
N PHE A 115 -13.34 9.13 0.54
CA PHE A 115 -14.43 8.60 1.31
C PHE A 115 -15.44 7.94 0.38
N LEU A 116 -15.87 6.73 0.73
CA LEU A 116 -16.89 5.97 0.02
C LEU A 116 -17.98 5.52 0.99
N GLU A 117 -19.22 5.73 0.58
CA GLU A 117 -20.42 5.27 1.27
C GLU A 117 -21.09 4.13 0.51
N ASN A 118 -21.93 3.38 1.21
CA ASN A 118 -22.79 2.33 0.63
C ASN A 118 -22.03 1.18 -0.04
N MET A 119 -20.78 0.92 0.38
CA MET A 119 -20.05 -0.26 -0.07
C MET A 119 -20.67 -1.53 0.51
N ILE A 120 -20.64 -2.62 -0.25
CA ILE A 120 -21.19 -3.90 0.19
C ILE A 120 -20.07 -4.85 0.64
N SER A 121 -20.15 -5.29 1.89
CA SER A 121 -19.21 -6.29 2.43
C SER A 121 -19.48 -7.68 1.82
N ASN A 122 -18.53 -8.62 1.95
CA ASN A 122 -18.76 -10.01 1.51
C ASN A 122 -19.94 -10.69 2.23
N ARG A 123 -20.31 -10.19 3.42
CA ARG A 123 -21.49 -10.63 4.19
C ARG A 123 -22.78 -9.91 3.80
N LYS A 124 -22.76 -9.13 2.70
CA LYS A 124 -23.88 -8.35 2.16
C LYS A 124 -24.41 -7.24 3.07
N ASN A 125 -23.62 -6.79 4.03
CA ASN A 125 -23.96 -5.64 4.85
C ASN A 125 -23.35 -4.35 4.26
N PRO A 126 -24.09 -3.24 4.21
CA PRO A 126 -23.55 -1.96 3.78
C PRO A 126 -22.58 -1.39 4.82
N PHE A 127 -21.54 -0.70 4.35
CA PHE A 127 -20.59 0.03 5.19
C PHE A 127 -19.98 1.22 4.43
N SER A 128 -19.35 2.12 5.18
CA SER A 128 -18.58 3.24 4.64
C SER A 128 -17.12 3.11 5.08
N ALA A 129 -16.19 3.65 4.29
CA ALA A 129 -14.78 3.70 4.65
C ALA A 129 -14.14 5.00 4.19
N THR A 130 -13.23 5.47 5.03
CA THR A 130 -12.27 6.52 4.72
C THR A 130 -10.97 5.84 4.29
N ASP A 131 -10.24 6.45 3.35
CA ASP A 131 -8.94 5.98 2.85
C ASP A 131 -8.99 4.68 2.02
N ALA A 132 -9.81 4.70 0.97
CA ALA A 132 -9.90 3.57 0.03
C ALA A 132 -8.56 3.22 -0.67
N ASN A 133 -7.49 4.00 -0.49
CA ASN A 133 -6.14 3.70 -0.99
C ASN A 133 -5.60 2.33 -0.56
N ASP A 134 -5.95 1.86 0.65
CA ASP A 134 -5.57 0.52 1.11
C ASP A 134 -6.15 -0.58 0.19
N TYR A 135 -7.32 -0.35 -0.40
CA TYR A 135 -7.93 -1.29 -1.36
C TYR A 135 -7.16 -1.36 -2.67
N PHE A 136 -6.66 -0.23 -3.20
CA PHE A 136 -5.88 -0.22 -4.44
C PHE A 136 -4.53 -0.91 -4.26
N PHE A 137 -3.86 -0.67 -3.13
CA PHE A 137 -2.62 -1.36 -2.81
C PHE A 137 -2.83 -2.86 -2.64
N CYS A 138 -3.93 -3.30 -2.00
CA CYS A 138 -4.25 -4.73 -1.90
C CYS A 138 -4.68 -5.32 -3.28
N LEU A 139 -5.44 -4.63 -4.12
CA LEU A 139 -5.80 -5.12 -5.47
C LEU A 139 -4.57 -5.31 -6.38
N TYR A 140 -3.67 -4.33 -6.43
CA TYR A 140 -2.46 -4.46 -7.24
C TYR A 140 -1.52 -5.57 -6.73
N THR A 141 -1.41 -5.76 -5.41
CA THR A 141 -0.62 -6.87 -4.85
C THR A 141 -1.25 -8.23 -5.17
N LEU A 142 -2.59 -8.33 -5.24
CA LEU A 142 -3.29 -9.53 -5.73
C LEU A 142 -2.99 -9.80 -7.21
N ASP A 143 -3.05 -8.79 -8.07
CA ASP A 143 -2.85 -8.96 -9.53
C ASP A 143 -1.39 -9.25 -9.93
N THR A 144 -0.41 -8.78 -9.14
CA THR A 144 1.02 -9.01 -9.39
C THR A 144 1.59 -10.26 -8.72
N GLY A 145 0.76 -11.06 -8.03
CA GLY A 145 1.21 -12.27 -7.34
C GLY A 145 2.15 -12.00 -6.16
N ILE A 146 2.26 -10.74 -5.70
CA ILE A 146 2.95 -10.39 -4.45
C ILE A 146 1.95 -10.62 -3.33
N TYR A 147 1.80 -11.88 -2.92
CA TYR A 147 0.89 -12.27 -1.84
C TYR A 147 1.32 -11.69 -0.50
N ALA A 148 0.74 -10.55 -0.17
CA ALA A 148 0.40 -10.18 1.19
C ALA A 148 -0.61 -9.04 1.10
N CYS A 149 -1.90 -9.33 1.25
CA CYS A 149 -2.84 -8.30 1.63
C CYS A 149 -2.37 -7.79 3.00
N PHE A 150 -1.64 -6.69 3.00
CA PHE A 150 -1.26 -6.02 4.21
C PHE A 150 -2.45 -5.17 4.61
N VAL A 151 -3.00 -5.57 5.75
CA VAL A 151 -3.88 -4.82 6.65
C VAL A 151 -5.38 -4.94 6.40
N THR A 152 -5.93 -5.94 7.08
CA THR A 152 -7.25 -5.88 7.69
C THR A 152 -7.39 -4.69 8.65
N SER A 153 -8.12 -3.68 8.21
CA SER A 153 -9.22 -3.06 8.98
C SER A 153 -10.25 -2.72 7.91
N VAL A 154 -11.00 -3.70 7.38
CA VAL A 154 -12.28 -4.13 7.94
C VAL A 154 -12.58 -5.52 7.36
N TYR A 155 -12.84 -6.51 8.22
CA TYR A 155 -13.58 -7.75 7.96
C TYR A 155 -13.63 -8.27 6.51
N LEU A 156 -12.54 -8.90 6.05
CA LEU A 156 -12.61 -9.85 4.95
C LEU A 156 -11.84 -11.11 5.34
N SER A 157 -12.60 -12.08 5.83
CA SER A 157 -12.25 -13.49 5.78
C SER A 157 -11.91 -13.86 4.34
N CYS A 158 -10.62 -13.91 3.99
CA CYS A 158 -10.16 -14.64 2.83
C CYS A 158 -9.66 -15.98 3.31
N SER A 159 -10.44 -17.01 3.00
CA SER A 159 -10.11 -18.40 3.23
C SER A 159 -8.81 -18.75 2.51
N TYR A 160 -7.97 -19.50 3.20
CA TYR A 160 -6.76 -20.13 2.71
C TYR A 160 -7.05 -21.02 1.48
N PHE A 161 -6.32 -20.80 0.40
CA PHE A 161 -5.74 -21.86 -0.44
C PHE A 161 -4.39 -21.37 -0.97
#